data_AF-A0A5J4TZR9-F1
#
_entry.id   AF-A0A5J4TZR9-F1
#
_cell.length_a   1.000
_cell.length_b   1.000
_cell.length_c   1.000
_cell.angle_alpha   90.00
_cell.angle_beta   90.00
_cell.angle_gamma   90.00
#
_symmetry.space_group_name_H-M   'P 1'
#
loop_
_entity.id
_entity.type
_entity.pdbx_description
1 polymer ?
#
loop_
_entity_poly.entity_id
_entity_poly.type
_entity_poly.pdbx_seq_one_letter_code
_entity_poly.pdbx_strand_id
1 'polypeptide(L)'
;LKSISENSPFNSIPGILTLINSIISVSGSFSEKWSGKEINEICNLNYAPLIASQSTGKVTLIGTSITQSEGTGIYVSGGAQLSIDSTSSLDSNGERVGSLLSGMQTHVVCSGIDASGYSITTSIDINSNALPSYQKNQETWVFADSSKGCNSIIRTPVINIYGRIVPQATSGILQINVDESGSRTVKAIVTGNNLNPCDRILLLEVKNQHGQTILSQNLNESSAFKSSFVNSQHIHKSNAADAQWEGINKFSLEFPSTSFSNTTSQSKYSFRVIEFGKGSQSGWVDASLLIDEVSSPIEEEKKETETSGMSNIVIIGISIA
;
A
#
# COMPACT_ATOMS: atom_id res chain seq x y z
N LEU A 1 -24.84 10.74 38.92
CA LEU A 1 -25.66 10.84 37.70
C LEU A 1 -26.44 12.15 37.74
N LYS A 2 -25.88 13.21 37.13
CA LYS A 2 -26.61 14.44 36.80
C LYS A 2 -26.01 14.91 35.49
N SER A 3 -26.82 14.89 34.44
CA SER A 3 -26.48 15.49 33.15
C SER A 3 -26.38 17.00 33.34
N ILE A 4 -25.38 17.60 32.69
CA ILE A 4 -25.37 19.03 32.42
C ILE A 4 -25.18 19.15 30.92
N SER A 5 -26.29 19.30 30.21
CA SER A 5 -26.32 20.01 28.94
C SER A 5 -26.71 21.45 29.27
N GLU A 6 -25.88 22.41 28.88
CA GLU A 6 -26.31 23.67 28.25
C GLU A 6 -25.09 24.58 28.01
N ASN A 7 -24.76 24.72 26.73
CA ASN A 7 -24.41 25.98 26.07
C ASN A 7 -23.65 27.02 26.90
N SER A 8 -22.33 26.85 26.98
CA SER A 8 -21.40 27.97 27.06
C SER A 8 -20.55 27.98 25.79
N PRO A 9 -20.36 29.13 25.11
CA PRO A 9 -19.30 29.23 24.12
C PRO A 9 -18.00 29.18 24.90
N PHE A 10 -17.44 27.98 25.07
CA PHE A 10 -16.05 27.88 25.44
C PHE A 10 -15.28 28.52 24.28
N ASN A 11 -14.87 29.78 24.45
CA ASN A 11 -13.68 30.29 23.78
C ASN A 11 -12.54 29.40 24.27
N SER A 12 -12.36 28.23 23.64
CA SER A 12 -11.28 27.34 24.00
C SER A 12 -10.00 28.04 23.57
N ILE A 13 -9.17 28.37 24.55
CA ILE A 13 -7.82 28.81 24.27
C ILE A 13 -7.12 27.61 23.63
N PRO A 14 -6.53 27.77 22.44
CA PRO A 14 -5.72 26.73 21.82
C PRO A 14 -4.73 26.14 22.82
N GLY A 15 -4.84 24.84 23.09
CA GLY A 15 -3.82 24.14 23.89
C GLY A 15 -2.50 24.11 23.12
N ILE A 16 -1.40 24.51 23.75
CA ILE A 16 -0.07 24.50 23.12
C ILE A 16 0.81 23.49 23.85
N LEU A 17 1.32 22.51 23.12
CA LEU A 17 2.35 21.59 23.56
C LEU A 17 3.64 21.88 22.80
N THR A 18 4.71 22.23 23.51
CA THR A 18 6.05 22.36 22.94
C THR A 18 6.99 21.41 23.65
N LEU A 19 7.63 20.54 22.89
CA LEU A 19 8.61 19.58 23.37
C LEU A 19 9.98 19.96 22.81
N ILE A 20 10.97 20.06 23.71
CA ILE A 20 12.32 20.49 23.38
C ILE A 20 13.29 19.44 23.89
N ASN A 21 14.20 18.97 23.04
CA ASN A 21 15.26 18.02 23.40
C ASN A 21 14.75 16.81 24.19
N SER A 22 13.58 16.31 23.80
CA SER A 22 12.85 15.27 24.52
C SER A 22 12.88 13.94 23.76
N ILE A 23 12.61 12.84 24.47
CA ILE A 23 12.40 11.53 23.86
C ILE A 23 11.04 11.01 24.33
N ILE A 24 10.19 10.64 23.38
CA ILE A 24 8.93 9.95 23.64
C ILE A 24 9.01 8.60 22.94
N SER A 25 8.99 7.54 23.72
CA SER A 25 9.04 6.18 23.20
C SER A 25 8.24 5.21 24.04
N VAL A 26 7.89 4.08 23.44
CA VAL A 26 7.29 2.93 24.13
C VAL A 26 8.21 1.74 23.95
N SER A 27 8.23 0.82 24.92
CA SER A 27 8.97 -0.44 24.83
C SER A 27 8.05 -1.57 24.38
N GLY A 28 8.43 -2.27 23.30
CA GLY A 28 7.71 -3.45 22.83
C GLY A 28 8.10 -3.89 21.41
N SER A 29 7.99 -5.19 21.13
CA SER A 29 7.96 -5.71 19.77
C SER A 29 6.50 -5.96 19.40
N PHE A 30 6.06 -5.40 18.27
CA PHE A 30 4.66 -5.43 17.86
C PHE A 30 4.43 -6.30 16.62
N SER A 31 5.34 -7.22 16.29
CA SER A 31 5.19 -8.09 15.11
C SER A 31 3.94 -8.97 15.19
N GLU A 32 3.62 -9.48 16.38
CA GLU A 32 2.40 -10.29 16.62
C GLU A 32 1.12 -9.47 16.46
N LYS A 33 1.19 -8.13 16.57
CA LYS A 33 0.04 -7.25 16.41
C LYS A 33 -0.50 -7.27 14.99
N TRP A 34 0.40 -7.30 14.01
CA TRP A 34 0.08 -7.11 12.60
C TRP A 34 0.12 -8.41 11.79
N SER A 35 0.72 -9.47 12.33
CA SER A 35 0.75 -10.79 11.70
C SER A 35 -0.67 -11.32 11.45
N GLY A 36 -0.92 -11.78 10.23
CA GLY A 36 -2.22 -12.33 9.81
C GLY A 36 -3.37 -11.32 9.72
N LYS A 37 -3.09 -10.02 9.89
CA LYS A 37 -4.08 -8.96 9.70
C LYS A 37 -4.35 -8.70 8.23
N GLU A 38 -5.60 -8.40 7.91
CA GLU A 38 -6.01 -8.00 6.57
C GLU A 38 -5.66 -6.52 6.30
N ILE A 39 -5.67 -6.11 5.03
CA ILE A 39 -5.26 -4.77 4.60
C ILE A 39 -6.07 -3.66 5.30
N ASN A 40 -7.36 -3.87 5.50
CA ASN A 40 -8.29 -2.95 6.18
C ASN A 40 -7.89 -2.71 7.65
N GLU A 41 -7.42 -3.74 8.35
CA GLU A 41 -6.95 -3.67 9.73
C GLU A 41 -5.56 -3.02 9.81
N ILE A 42 -4.66 -3.39 8.90
CA ILE A 42 -3.31 -2.81 8.82
C ILE A 42 -3.39 -1.30 8.55
N CYS A 43 -4.32 -0.89 7.69
CA CYS A 43 -4.57 0.50 7.32
C CYS A 43 -5.40 1.29 8.35
N ASN A 44 -5.56 0.79 9.58
CA ASN A 44 -6.10 1.59 10.66
C ASN A 44 -5.08 2.63 11.16
N LEU A 45 -5.12 3.83 10.56
CA LEU A 45 -4.11 4.88 10.76
C LEU A 45 -4.26 5.67 12.06
N ASN A 46 -5.38 5.62 12.78
CA ASN A 46 -5.55 6.36 14.05
C ASN A 46 -5.32 5.50 15.30
N TYR A 47 -4.77 4.30 15.13
CA TYR A 47 -4.53 3.38 16.22
C TYR A 47 -3.40 3.87 17.15
N ALA A 48 -3.66 3.86 18.46
CA ALA A 48 -2.71 4.10 19.55
C ALA A 48 -1.66 5.22 19.32
N PRO A 49 -2.07 6.47 19.04
CA PRO A 49 -1.12 7.56 18.84
C PRO A 49 -0.37 7.93 20.13
N LEU A 50 0.94 8.20 20.05
CA LEU A 50 1.70 8.71 21.20
C LEU A 50 1.35 10.16 21.53
N ILE A 51 1.16 10.98 20.49
CA ILE A 51 0.66 12.34 20.62
C ILE A 51 -0.61 12.46 19.79
N ALA A 52 -1.70 12.89 20.42
CA ALA A 52 -2.92 13.27 19.73
C ALA A 52 -3.18 14.77 19.94
N SER A 53 -3.38 15.51 18.85
CA SER A 53 -3.81 16.91 18.88
C SER A 53 -5.07 17.07 18.07
N GLN A 54 -6.06 17.77 18.62
CA GLN A 54 -7.37 17.95 18.03
C GLN A 54 -7.81 19.41 18.14
N SER A 55 -8.83 19.80 17.38
CA SER A 55 -9.42 21.14 17.42
C SER A 55 -8.34 22.21 17.14
N THR A 56 -8.33 23.33 17.84
CA THR A 56 -7.34 24.41 17.62
C THR A 56 -5.97 24.14 18.26
N GLY A 57 -5.68 22.93 18.73
CA GLY A 57 -4.43 22.60 19.41
C GLY A 57 -3.18 22.81 18.54
N LYS A 58 -2.06 23.15 19.19
CA LYS A 58 -0.76 23.32 18.54
C LYS A 58 0.30 22.45 19.20
N VAL A 59 0.98 21.64 18.39
CA VAL A 59 2.13 20.82 18.79
C VAL A 59 3.38 21.32 18.07
N THR A 60 4.47 21.49 18.81
CA THR A 60 5.77 21.86 18.25
C THR A 60 6.86 20.97 18.83
N LEU A 61 7.60 20.29 17.96
CA LEU A 61 8.74 19.43 18.30
C LEU A 61 10.03 20.11 17.87
N ILE A 62 10.96 20.28 18.82
CA ILE A 62 12.28 20.85 18.61
C ILE A 62 13.29 19.89 19.22
N GLY A 63 14.24 19.36 18.44
CA GLY A 63 15.23 18.41 18.95
C GLY A 63 14.62 17.15 19.58
N THR A 64 13.38 16.81 19.24
CA THR A 64 12.62 15.77 19.94
C THR A 64 12.52 14.51 19.11
N SER A 65 12.79 13.37 19.75
CA SER A 65 12.66 12.05 19.14
C SER A 65 11.35 11.39 19.55
N ILE A 66 10.56 10.96 18.57
CA ILE A 66 9.38 10.10 18.78
C ILE A 66 9.68 8.76 18.12
N THR A 67 9.65 7.67 18.89
CA THR A 67 10.04 6.37 18.36
C THR A 67 9.35 5.19 19.03
N GLN A 68 9.37 4.03 18.36
CA GLN A 68 8.92 2.74 18.90
C GLN A 68 7.44 2.74 19.34
N SER A 69 6.58 3.50 18.65
CA SER A 69 5.14 3.42 18.89
C SER A 69 4.55 2.14 18.29
N GLU A 70 3.66 1.47 19.03
CA GLU A 70 2.86 0.35 18.48
C GLU A 70 2.01 0.83 17.30
N GLY A 71 1.35 1.96 17.49
CA GLY A 71 0.49 2.61 16.52
C GLY A 71 1.13 3.88 15.98
N THR A 72 0.33 4.89 15.71
CA THR A 72 0.79 6.13 15.10
C THR A 72 1.74 6.92 16.02
N GLY A 73 2.74 7.60 15.46
CA GLY A 73 3.57 8.50 16.25
C GLY A 73 2.76 9.71 16.71
N ILE A 74 2.23 10.46 15.75
CA ILE A 74 1.44 11.68 15.99
C ILE A 74 0.15 11.65 15.17
N TYR A 75 -0.98 11.85 15.84
CA TYR A 75 -2.29 12.03 15.19
C TYR A 75 -2.75 13.48 15.38
N VAL A 76 -3.03 14.18 14.28
CA VAL A 76 -3.42 15.59 14.27
C VAL A 76 -4.76 15.72 13.57
N SER A 77 -5.77 16.33 14.21
CA SER A 77 -7.08 16.47 13.60
C SER A 77 -7.87 17.75 13.89
N GLY A 78 -8.93 17.98 13.11
CA GLY A 78 -9.98 18.97 13.41
C GLY A 78 -9.51 20.43 13.53
N GLY A 79 -8.52 20.86 12.75
CA GLY A 79 -7.98 22.22 12.78
C GLY A 79 -6.66 22.38 13.52
N ALA A 80 -6.08 21.28 14.01
CA ALA A 80 -4.88 21.34 14.82
C ALA A 80 -3.64 21.65 13.96
N GLN A 81 -2.56 22.05 14.63
CA GLN A 81 -1.31 22.45 14.00
C GLN A 81 -0.15 21.63 14.55
N LEU A 82 0.69 21.10 13.66
CA LEU A 82 1.91 20.39 13.99
C LEU A 82 3.10 21.04 13.28
N SER A 83 4.16 21.32 14.04
CA SER A 83 5.45 21.76 13.52
C SER A 83 6.55 20.86 14.05
N ILE A 84 7.42 20.36 13.17
CA ILE A 84 8.56 19.51 13.51
C ILE A 84 9.81 20.07 12.86
N ASP A 85 10.79 20.42 13.68
CA ASP A 85 12.02 21.04 13.20
C ASP A 85 13.02 20.02 12.62
N SER A 86 14.13 20.52 12.09
CA SER A 86 15.18 19.69 11.46
C SER A 86 16.01 18.88 12.44
N THR A 87 15.91 19.14 13.75
CA THR A 87 16.70 18.46 14.78
C THR A 87 15.92 17.37 15.51
N SER A 88 14.62 17.29 15.27
CA SER A 88 13.73 16.22 15.72
C SER A 88 13.89 14.95 14.88
N SER A 89 13.35 13.82 15.35
CA SER A 89 13.34 12.56 14.61
C SER A 89 12.05 11.77 14.87
N LEU A 90 11.42 11.27 13.81
CA LEU A 90 10.30 10.33 13.88
C LEU A 90 10.77 9.02 13.26
N ASP A 91 10.98 7.99 14.08
CA ASP A 91 11.54 6.73 13.60
C ASP A 91 10.85 5.52 14.23
N SER A 92 10.67 4.45 13.47
CA SER A 92 10.04 3.21 13.93
C SER A 92 8.70 3.41 14.66
N ASN A 93 7.86 4.29 14.12
CA ASN A 93 6.53 4.53 14.66
C ASN A 93 5.50 3.75 13.85
N GLY A 94 4.70 2.92 14.49
CA GLY A 94 3.61 2.19 13.84
C GLY A 94 4.12 1.22 12.79
N GLU A 95 5.23 0.54 13.06
CA GLU A 95 5.80 -0.39 12.09
C GLU A 95 4.88 -1.60 11.90
N ARG A 96 4.55 -1.92 10.65
CA ARG A 96 3.66 -3.02 10.29
C ARG A 96 4.39 -4.36 10.12
N VAL A 97 5.41 -4.61 10.94
CA VAL A 97 6.26 -5.80 10.86
C VAL A 97 5.41 -7.07 10.95
N GLY A 98 5.67 -8.03 10.07
CA GLY A 98 4.94 -9.31 10.02
C GLY A 98 3.63 -9.28 9.23
N SER A 99 3.23 -8.13 8.69
CA SER A 99 2.05 -8.00 7.83
C SER A 99 2.38 -7.96 6.33
N LEU A 100 1.35 -7.94 5.49
CA LEU A 100 1.48 -7.75 4.04
C LEU A 100 2.11 -6.40 3.66
N LEU A 101 2.09 -5.39 4.56
CA LEU A 101 2.73 -4.09 4.38
C LEU A 101 3.95 -3.92 5.30
N SER A 102 4.64 -5.02 5.62
CA SER A 102 5.88 -4.98 6.41
C SER A 102 6.88 -3.96 5.83
N GLY A 103 7.41 -3.10 6.70
CA GLY A 103 8.24 -1.95 6.33
C GLY A 103 7.49 -0.61 6.28
N MET A 104 6.14 -0.63 6.31
CA MET A 104 5.34 0.59 6.45
C MET A 104 5.45 1.12 7.88
N GLN A 105 5.60 2.44 8.01
CA GLN A 105 5.55 3.17 9.27
C GLN A 105 4.42 4.19 9.23
N THR A 106 4.00 4.69 10.39
CA THR A 106 2.93 5.68 10.56
C THR A 106 3.39 6.81 11.49
N HIS A 107 4.29 7.66 10.99
CA HIS A 107 4.87 8.73 11.79
C HIS A 107 3.83 9.80 12.13
N VAL A 108 3.12 10.29 11.12
CA VAL A 108 2.16 11.37 11.28
C VAL A 108 0.91 11.07 10.48
N VAL A 109 -0.24 11.26 11.11
CA VAL A 109 -1.56 11.14 10.47
C VAL A 109 -2.29 12.45 10.64
N CYS A 110 -2.78 12.95 9.51
CA CYS A 110 -3.57 14.16 9.42
C CYS A 110 -5.01 13.83 9.07
N SER A 111 -5.95 14.33 9.86
CA SER A 111 -7.37 14.35 9.49
C SER A 111 -7.96 15.74 9.74
N GLY A 112 -8.27 16.50 8.71
CA GLY A 112 -8.98 17.78 8.88
C GLY A 112 -10.45 17.61 9.27
N ILE A 113 -10.93 16.39 9.49
CA ILE A 113 -12.29 16.16 9.95
C ILE A 113 -12.37 16.42 11.47
N ASP A 114 -13.28 17.30 11.86
CA ASP A 114 -13.58 17.59 13.26
C ASP A 114 -14.49 16.53 13.90
N ALA A 115 -14.78 16.68 15.20
CA ALA A 115 -15.66 15.76 15.93
C ALA A 115 -17.11 15.72 15.39
N SER A 116 -17.52 16.73 14.62
CA SER A 116 -18.85 16.84 14.02
C SER A 116 -18.88 16.34 12.57
N GLY A 117 -17.74 15.91 12.01
CA GLY A 117 -17.63 15.43 10.64
C GLY A 117 -17.35 16.51 9.60
N TYR A 118 -17.13 17.77 10.01
CA TYR A 118 -16.82 18.86 9.08
C TYR A 118 -15.33 18.92 8.77
N SER A 119 -15.02 19.25 7.52
CA SER A 119 -13.65 19.50 7.07
C SER A 119 -13.18 20.88 7.53
N ILE A 120 -12.14 20.90 8.35
CA ILE A 120 -11.46 22.06 8.89
C ILE A 120 -9.97 21.94 8.55
N THR A 121 -9.33 23.05 8.20
CA THR A 121 -7.92 23.05 7.83
C THR A 121 -7.01 22.67 9.01
N THR A 122 -6.53 21.43 9.01
CA THR A 122 -5.44 20.95 9.88
C THR A 122 -4.12 21.18 9.16
N SER A 123 -3.13 21.77 9.83
CA SER A 123 -1.85 22.13 9.21
C SER A 123 -0.68 21.34 9.78
N ILE A 124 0.15 20.79 8.91
CA ILE A 124 1.34 20.03 9.28
C ILE A 124 2.55 20.60 8.54
N ASP A 125 3.59 20.89 9.29
CA ASP A 125 4.86 21.38 8.80
C ASP A 125 5.99 20.52 9.37
N ILE A 126 6.67 19.76 8.50
CA ILE A 126 7.70 18.82 8.90
C ILE A 126 8.97 19.11 8.10
N ASN A 127 10.09 19.28 8.79
CA ASN A 127 11.37 19.26 8.11
C ASN A 127 11.73 17.81 7.71
N SER A 128 12.18 17.60 6.47
CA SER A 128 12.50 16.27 5.95
C SER A 128 13.61 15.56 6.74
N ASN A 129 14.48 16.29 7.46
CA ASN A 129 15.49 15.68 8.31
C ASN A 129 14.91 14.97 9.53
N ALA A 130 13.67 15.29 9.92
CA ALA A 130 12.96 14.60 10.97
C ALA A 130 12.34 13.26 10.52
N LEU A 131 12.50 12.89 9.24
CA LEU A 131 12.01 11.65 8.65
C LEU A 131 13.21 10.84 8.12
N PRO A 132 13.88 10.02 8.94
CA PRO A 132 14.99 9.19 8.49
C PRO A 132 14.61 8.24 7.34
N SER A 133 13.37 7.76 7.34
CA SER A 133 12.76 6.99 6.24
C SER A 133 12.87 7.76 4.91
N TYR A 134 12.49 9.04 4.89
CA TYR A 134 12.55 9.86 3.69
C TYR A 134 13.98 9.97 3.13
N GLN A 135 14.99 10.13 3.99
CA GLN A 135 16.39 10.17 3.56
C GLN A 135 16.86 8.84 2.97
N LYS A 136 16.35 7.71 3.47
CA LYS A 136 16.78 6.36 3.09
C LYS A 136 16.11 5.87 1.80
N ASN A 137 14.80 6.09 1.65
CA ASN A 137 14.02 5.50 0.55
C ASN A 137 12.94 6.44 0.00
N GLN A 138 13.00 7.74 0.31
CA GLN A 138 12.00 8.75 -0.07
C GLN A 138 10.60 8.50 0.49
N GLU A 139 10.44 7.59 1.45
CA GLU A 139 9.15 7.37 2.10
C GLU A 139 8.91 8.40 3.19
N THR A 140 7.79 9.10 3.11
CA THR A 140 7.49 10.17 4.07
C THR A 140 6.67 9.68 5.26
N TRP A 141 5.93 8.58 5.13
CA TRP A 141 5.01 8.01 6.14
C TRP A 141 4.16 9.06 6.88
N VAL A 142 3.82 10.14 6.15
CA VAL A 142 2.87 11.17 6.54
C VAL A 142 1.60 10.92 5.75
N PHE A 143 0.54 10.53 6.45
CA PHE A 143 -0.74 10.20 5.85
C PHE A 143 -1.60 11.45 5.94
N ALA A 144 -1.70 12.19 4.84
CA ALA A 144 -2.41 13.45 4.77
C ALA A 144 -3.26 13.52 3.50
N ASP A 145 -4.58 13.53 3.69
CA ASP A 145 -5.54 13.64 2.61
C ASP A 145 -6.09 15.07 2.52
N SER A 146 -5.70 15.78 1.46
CA SER A 146 -6.15 17.15 1.23
C SER A 146 -7.67 17.25 1.05
N SER A 147 -8.34 16.19 0.58
CA SER A 147 -9.81 16.17 0.47
C SER A 147 -10.49 16.20 1.83
N LYS A 148 -9.78 15.77 2.88
CA LYS A 148 -10.23 15.78 4.27
C LYS A 148 -9.77 17.02 5.04
N GLY A 149 -9.36 18.10 4.36
CA GLY A 149 -8.98 19.35 5.02
C GLY A 149 -7.55 19.36 5.59
N CYS A 150 -6.68 18.44 5.15
CA CYS A 150 -5.29 18.42 5.58
C CYS A 150 -4.37 19.20 4.65
N ASN A 151 -3.67 20.18 5.22
CA ASN A 151 -2.58 20.88 4.57
C ASN A 151 -1.25 20.42 5.17
N SER A 152 -0.52 19.57 4.45
CA SER A 152 0.77 19.02 4.87
C SER A 152 1.88 19.57 3.99
N ILE A 153 2.98 20.02 4.61
CA ILE A 153 4.19 20.46 3.94
C ILE A 153 5.37 19.71 4.55
N ILE A 154 6.11 19.00 3.70
CA ILE A 154 7.42 18.46 4.06
C ILE A 154 8.49 19.33 3.40
N ARG A 155 9.25 20.05 4.23
CA ARG A 155 10.30 20.97 3.78
C ARG A 155 11.58 20.18 3.56
N THR A 156 12.04 20.13 2.31
CA THR A 156 13.38 19.64 1.97
C THR A 156 14.31 20.82 1.67
N PRO A 157 15.64 20.63 1.64
CA PRO A 157 16.56 21.70 1.27
C PRO A 157 16.36 22.27 -0.15
N VAL A 158 15.74 21.50 -1.06
CA VAL A 158 15.65 21.83 -2.49
C VAL A 158 14.21 22.19 -2.88
N ILE A 159 13.23 21.40 -2.45
CA ILE A 159 11.81 21.57 -2.80
C ILE A 159 10.90 21.35 -1.59
N ASN A 160 9.76 22.03 -1.56
CA ASN A 160 8.69 21.71 -0.63
C ASN A 160 7.79 20.64 -1.24
N ILE A 161 7.56 19.56 -0.50
CA ILE A 161 6.60 18.53 -0.87
C ILE A 161 5.27 18.91 -0.21
N TYR A 162 4.33 19.37 -1.03
CA TYR A 162 2.97 19.66 -0.59
C TYR A 162 2.12 18.39 -0.67
N GLY A 163 1.47 18.03 0.43
CA GLY A 163 0.71 16.80 0.54
C GLY A 163 1.62 15.58 0.57
N ARG A 164 1.67 14.85 -0.55
CA ARG A 164 2.34 13.54 -0.65
C ARG A 164 2.97 13.31 -2.02
N ILE A 165 4.02 12.50 -2.04
CA ILE A 165 4.72 12.12 -3.27
C ILE A 165 3.85 11.16 -4.08
N VAL A 166 3.77 11.40 -5.38
CA VAL A 166 2.96 10.65 -6.33
C VAL A 166 3.43 9.18 -6.43
N PRO A 167 2.51 8.21 -6.51
CA PRO A 167 2.89 6.80 -6.69
C PRO A 167 3.60 6.62 -8.03
N GLN A 168 4.67 5.84 -8.07
CA GLN A 168 5.39 5.55 -9.31
C GLN A 168 5.69 4.07 -9.40
N ALA A 169 5.20 3.42 -10.46
CA ALA A 169 5.71 2.11 -10.83
C ALA A 169 7.15 2.26 -11.33
N THR A 170 8.03 1.35 -10.95
CA THR A 170 9.43 1.29 -11.40
C THR A 170 9.67 0.09 -12.30
N SER A 171 8.91 -0.98 -12.12
CA SER A 171 8.94 -2.17 -12.98
C SER A 171 7.61 -2.91 -12.94
N GLY A 172 7.40 -3.75 -13.96
CA GLY A 172 6.20 -4.55 -14.10
C GLY A 172 6.48 -5.87 -14.79
N ILE A 173 5.75 -6.91 -14.41
CA ILE A 173 5.71 -8.20 -15.10
C ILE A 173 4.24 -8.50 -15.39
N LEU A 174 3.93 -8.82 -16.64
CA LEU A 174 2.67 -9.43 -17.03
C LEU A 174 2.93 -10.92 -17.26
N GLN A 175 2.48 -11.75 -16.33
CA GLN A 175 2.56 -13.20 -16.45
C GLN A 175 1.24 -13.74 -17.01
N ILE A 176 1.34 -14.57 -18.05
CA ILE A 176 0.21 -15.26 -18.66
C ILE A 176 0.52 -16.75 -18.63
N ASN A 177 -0.27 -17.51 -17.88
CA ASN A 177 -0.15 -18.97 -17.88
C ASN A 177 -1.27 -19.55 -18.73
N VAL A 178 -0.91 -20.46 -19.62
CA VAL A 178 -1.86 -21.17 -20.49
C VAL A 178 -1.93 -22.62 -20.05
N ASP A 179 -3.11 -23.07 -19.64
CA ASP A 179 -3.33 -24.46 -19.27
C ASP A 179 -3.56 -25.37 -20.50
N GLU A 180 -3.63 -26.67 -20.26
CA GLU A 180 -3.82 -27.69 -21.31
C GLU A 180 -5.14 -27.53 -22.08
N SER A 181 -6.15 -26.85 -21.49
CA SER A 181 -7.42 -26.54 -22.15
C SER A 181 -7.36 -25.27 -23.01
N GLY A 182 -6.22 -24.58 -23.02
CA GLY A 182 -6.02 -23.28 -23.65
C GLY A 182 -6.58 -22.11 -22.83
N SER A 183 -7.05 -22.36 -21.60
CA SER A 183 -7.50 -21.30 -20.71
C SER A 183 -6.30 -20.49 -20.22
N ARG A 184 -6.47 -19.18 -20.16
CA ARG A 184 -5.42 -18.23 -19.78
C ARG A 184 -5.72 -17.65 -18.41
N THR A 185 -4.72 -17.69 -17.54
CA THR A 185 -4.69 -16.87 -16.31
C THR A 185 -3.68 -15.75 -16.50
N VAL A 186 -4.04 -14.54 -16.06
CA VAL A 186 -3.22 -13.34 -16.27
C VAL A 186 -2.97 -12.68 -14.92
N LYS A 187 -1.70 -12.48 -14.59
CA LYS A 187 -1.26 -11.86 -13.35
C LYS A 187 -0.29 -10.73 -13.65
N ALA A 188 -0.59 -9.53 -13.16
CA ALA A 188 0.37 -8.45 -13.10
C ALA A 188 1.12 -8.50 -11.78
N ILE A 189 2.44 -8.28 -11.83
CA ILE A 189 3.29 -8.06 -10.66
C ILE A 189 3.93 -6.70 -10.88
N VAL A 190 3.74 -5.78 -9.94
CA VAL A 190 4.21 -4.40 -10.06
C VAL A 190 5.10 -4.07 -8.87
N THR A 191 6.24 -3.45 -9.15
CA THR A 191 7.09 -2.85 -8.13
C THR A 191 7.15 -1.35 -8.36
N GLY A 192 7.19 -0.57 -7.28
CA GLY A 192 7.20 0.88 -7.36
C GLY A 192 7.48 1.56 -6.02
N ASN A 193 7.48 2.89 -6.04
CA ASN A 193 7.70 3.73 -4.86
C ASN A 193 6.41 4.46 -4.47
N ASN A 194 6.26 4.79 -3.18
CA ASN A 194 5.10 5.51 -2.65
C ASN A 194 3.77 4.79 -2.97
N LEU A 195 3.79 3.46 -3.05
CA LEU A 195 2.62 2.61 -3.26
C LEU A 195 1.91 2.42 -1.92
N ASN A 196 1.27 3.48 -1.42
CA ASN A 196 0.61 3.46 -0.12
C ASN A 196 -0.90 3.17 -0.27
N PRO A 197 -1.38 1.96 0.07
CA PRO A 197 -2.80 1.63 -0.02
C PRO A 197 -3.65 2.22 1.11
N CYS A 198 -3.05 2.73 2.19
CA CYS A 198 -3.80 3.09 3.40
C CYS A 198 -4.38 4.51 3.41
N ASP A 199 -3.76 5.47 2.72
CA ASP A 199 -4.29 6.85 2.60
C ASP A 199 -4.67 7.27 1.18
N ARG A 200 -4.57 6.35 0.21
CA ARG A 200 -4.80 6.67 -1.20
C ARG A 200 -5.95 5.84 -1.74
N ILE A 201 -6.35 6.15 -2.96
CA ILE A 201 -7.06 5.23 -3.83
C ILE A 201 -6.14 5.02 -5.01
N LEU A 202 -5.49 3.87 -5.06
CA LEU A 202 -4.55 3.55 -6.14
C LEU A 202 -5.26 2.78 -7.25
N LEU A 203 -4.97 3.15 -8.49
CA LEU A 203 -5.39 2.42 -9.68
C LEU A 203 -4.16 1.92 -10.41
N LEU A 204 -4.15 0.64 -10.78
CA LEU A 204 -3.23 0.09 -11.78
C LEU A 204 -3.87 0.22 -13.15
N GLU A 205 -3.19 0.89 -14.07
CA GLU A 205 -3.57 0.96 -15.47
C GLU A 205 -2.60 0.17 -16.35
N VAL A 206 -3.16 -0.50 -17.34
CA VAL A 206 -2.41 -1.28 -18.34
C VAL A 206 -2.64 -0.70 -19.71
N LYS A 207 -1.55 -0.42 -20.41
CA LYS A 207 -1.52 0.10 -21.78
C LYS A 207 -0.95 -0.95 -22.71
N ASN A 208 -1.59 -1.13 -23.86
CA ASN A 208 -1.10 -2.02 -24.91
C ASN A 208 -0.07 -1.34 -25.82
N GLN A 209 0.52 -2.11 -26.74
CA GLN A 209 1.48 -1.63 -27.74
C GLN A 209 0.96 -0.52 -28.68
N HIS A 210 -0.37 -0.39 -28.83
CA HIS A 210 -1.01 0.66 -29.63
C HIS A 210 -1.25 1.94 -28.83
N GLY A 211 -0.84 1.94 -27.57
CA GLY A 211 -0.94 3.06 -26.67
C GLY A 211 -2.31 3.27 -26.04
N GLN A 212 -3.20 2.28 -26.14
CA GLN A 212 -4.54 2.32 -25.57
C GLN A 212 -4.49 1.74 -24.14
N THR A 213 -5.11 2.44 -23.19
CA THR A 213 -5.38 1.87 -21.86
C THR A 213 -6.47 0.80 -22.00
N ILE A 214 -6.10 -0.46 -21.83
CA ILE A 214 -6.99 -1.61 -21.97
C ILE A 214 -7.60 -2.07 -20.65
N LEU A 215 -6.98 -1.67 -19.53
CA LEU A 215 -7.43 -2.05 -18.19
C LEU A 215 -7.10 -0.94 -17.20
N SER A 216 -8.01 -0.71 -16.25
CA SER A 216 -7.82 0.18 -15.10
C SER A 216 -8.52 -0.45 -13.90
N GLN A 217 -7.74 -0.81 -12.88
CA GLN A 217 -8.21 -1.61 -11.75
C GLN A 217 -7.82 -0.96 -10.43
N ASN A 218 -8.77 -0.87 -9.50
CA ASN A 218 -8.56 -0.34 -8.16
C ASN A 218 -7.82 -1.35 -7.28
N LEU A 219 -6.79 -0.89 -6.57
CA LEU A 219 -5.92 -1.67 -5.70
C LEU A 219 -6.33 -1.65 -4.21
N ASN A 220 -7.24 -0.75 -3.80
CA ASN A 220 -7.53 -0.50 -2.38
C ASN A 220 -8.94 -0.93 -1.96
N GLU A 221 -9.04 -1.63 -0.83
CA GLU A 221 -10.28 -2.26 -0.36
C GLU A 221 -11.09 -1.26 0.47
N SER A 222 -11.50 -0.18 -0.19
CA SER A 222 -12.19 0.90 0.50
C SER A 222 -13.70 0.73 0.38
N SER A 223 -14.31 0.16 1.43
CA SER A 223 -15.75 0.27 1.71
C SER A 223 -16.24 1.73 1.78
N ALA A 224 -15.34 2.71 1.98
CA ALA A 224 -15.65 4.15 1.98
C ALA A 224 -16.02 4.72 0.59
N PHE A 225 -15.84 3.95 -0.50
CA PHE A 225 -16.26 4.39 -1.84
C PHE A 225 -17.72 4.03 -2.16
N LYS A 226 -18.44 3.34 -1.26
CA LYS A 226 -19.84 2.99 -1.49
C LYS A 226 -20.83 4.17 -1.42
N SER A 227 -20.42 5.40 -1.05
CA SER A 227 -21.45 6.43 -0.69
C SER A 227 -21.23 7.90 -1.05
N SER A 228 -20.41 8.33 -2.03
CA SER A 228 -20.38 9.79 -2.33
C SER A 228 -20.20 10.29 -3.76
N PHE A 229 -19.95 9.43 -4.76
CA PHE A 229 -19.87 9.88 -6.16
C PHE A 229 -20.64 8.92 -7.08
N VAL A 230 -21.96 8.85 -6.93
CA VAL A 230 -22.82 8.19 -7.92
C VAL A 230 -23.63 9.26 -8.65
N ASN A 231 -23.01 9.82 -9.68
CA ASN A 231 -23.69 10.34 -10.86
C ASN A 231 -22.81 10.27 -12.14
N SER A 232 -21.77 9.44 -12.15
CA SER A 232 -21.07 9.05 -13.38
C SER A 232 -21.16 7.54 -13.58
N GLN A 233 -21.58 7.14 -14.78
CA GLN A 233 -21.78 5.76 -15.23
C GLN A 233 -20.49 4.90 -15.33
N HIS A 234 -19.43 5.23 -14.60
CA HIS A 234 -18.24 4.38 -14.45
C HIS A 234 -18.11 3.96 -12.99
N ILE A 235 -18.87 2.94 -12.61
CA ILE A 235 -18.71 2.25 -11.33
C ILE A 235 -17.39 1.46 -11.41
N HIS A 236 -16.30 2.04 -10.91
CA HIS A 236 -15.08 1.29 -10.61
C HIS A 236 -15.42 0.33 -9.47
N LYS A 237 -15.74 -0.93 -9.78
CA LYS A 237 -15.85 -1.98 -8.77
C LYS A 237 -14.47 -2.11 -8.09
N SER A 238 -14.44 -1.85 -6.80
CA SER A 238 -13.28 -2.12 -5.95
C SER A 238 -13.06 -3.63 -5.90
N ASN A 239 -11.93 -4.12 -6.43
CA ASN A 239 -11.52 -5.53 -6.33
C ASN A 239 -10.20 -5.68 -5.56
N ALA A 240 -9.96 -4.83 -4.57
CA ALA A 240 -8.71 -4.88 -3.82
C ALA A 240 -8.50 -6.17 -3.00
N ALA A 241 -9.54 -7.00 -2.85
CA ALA A 241 -9.39 -8.38 -2.41
C ALA A 241 -8.40 -9.19 -3.29
N ASP A 242 -8.19 -8.78 -4.55
CA ASP A 242 -7.31 -9.47 -5.49
C ASP A 242 -5.87 -8.90 -5.51
N ALA A 243 -5.64 -7.72 -4.91
CA ALA A 243 -4.31 -7.12 -4.86
C ALA A 243 -3.50 -7.72 -3.71
N GLN A 244 -2.57 -8.62 -4.02
CA GLN A 244 -1.70 -9.28 -3.05
C GLN A 244 -0.44 -8.44 -2.84
N TRP A 245 -0.35 -7.77 -1.69
CA TRP A 245 0.80 -6.94 -1.31
C TRP A 245 1.97 -7.77 -0.78
N GLU A 246 3.17 -7.43 -1.23
CA GLU A 246 4.44 -8.00 -0.78
C GLU A 246 5.33 -6.87 -0.25
N GLY A 247 5.01 -6.37 0.95
CA GLY A 247 5.63 -5.19 1.52
C GLY A 247 5.06 -3.89 0.94
N ILE A 248 5.83 -2.81 1.08
CA ILE A 248 5.37 -1.44 0.77
C ILE A 248 5.52 -1.04 -0.70
N ASN A 249 6.29 -1.79 -1.46
CA ASN A 249 6.76 -1.39 -2.79
C ASN A 249 6.39 -2.40 -3.87
N LYS A 250 5.68 -3.49 -3.54
CA LYS A 250 5.34 -4.53 -4.48
C LYS A 250 3.94 -5.07 -4.23
N PHE A 251 3.20 -5.30 -5.30
CA PHE A 251 1.93 -6.01 -5.26
C PHE A 251 1.75 -6.86 -6.51
N SER A 252 0.82 -7.80 -6.46
CA SER A 252 0.36 -8.54 -7.62
C SER A 252 -1.16 -8.58 -7.72
N LEU A 253 -1.68 -8.73 -8.92
CA LEU A 253 -3.11 -8.61 -9.21
C LEU A 253 -3.49 -9.49 -10.41
N GLU A 254 -4.54 -10.27 -10.27
CA GLU A 254 -5.08 -11.07 -11.37
C GLU A 254 -6.04 -10.25 -12.25
N PHE A 255 -6.00 -10.52 -13.55
CA PHE A 255 -6.83 -9.83 -14.54
C PHE A 255 -7.73 -10.78 -15.31
N PRO A 256 -8.90 -10.28 -15.78
CA PRO A 256 -9.68 -11.00 -16.77
C PRO A 256 -8.87 -11.28 -18.04
N SER A 257 -8.78 -12.54 -18.43
CA SER A 257 -7.99 -12.98 -19.59
C SER A 257 -8.52 -12.46 -20.94
N THR A 258 -9.76 -12.00 -21.00
CA THR A 258 -10.41 -11.48 -22.22
C THR A 258 -9.65 -10.31 -22.85
N SER A 259 -9.01 -9.46 -22.04
CA SER A 259 -8.21 -8.32 -22.52
C SER A 259 -6.83 -8.74 -23.08
N PHE A 260 -6.47 -10.02 -22.93
CA PHE A 260 -5.16 -10.60 -23.24
C PHE A 260 -5.27 -11.89 -24.09
N SER A 261 -6.42 -12.11 -24.73
CA SER A 261 -6.69 -13.31 -25.53
C SER A 261 -5.73 -13.45 -26.72
N ASN A 262 -5.39 -12.32 -27.36
CA ASN A 262 -4.51 -12.28 -28.52
C ASN A 262 -3.03 -12.02 -28.16
N THR A 263 -2.67 -12.11 -26.87
CA THR A 263 -1.28 -11.87 -26.44
C THR A 263 -0.35 -12.96 -26.97
N THR A 264 0.75 -12.51 -27.58
CA THR A 264 1.87 -13.34 -28.06
C THR A 264 3.17 -12.87 -27.43
N SER A 265 4.27 -13.63 -27.56
CA SER A 265 5.59 -13.26 -27.05
C SER A 265 6.15 -11.93 -27.58
N GLN A 266 5.61 -11.41 -28.69
CA GLN A 266 6.00 -10.12 -29.26
C GLN A 266 5.17 -8.94 -28.74
N SER A 267 4.09 -9.22 -28.00
CA SER A 267 3.19 -8.19 -27.50
C SER A 267 3.89 -7.34 -26.44
N LYS A 268 3.61 -6.03 -26.46
CA LYS A 268 4.16 -5.09 -25.47
C LYS A 268 3.06 -4.49 -24.62
N TYR A 269 3.35 -4.39 -23.33
CA TYR A 269 2.48 -3.75 -22.35
C TYR A 269 3.29 -2.77 -21.51
N SER A 270 2.62 -1.74 -21.04
CA SER A 270 3.18 -0.82 -20.07
C SER A 270 2.20 -0.66 -18.91
N PHE A 271 2.73 -0.50 -17.71
CA PHE A 271 1.96 -0.28 -16.50
C PHE A 271 2.16 1.13 -15.99
N ARG A 272 1.18 1.63 -15.26
CA ARG A 272 1.37 2.74 -14.33
C ARG A 272 0.45 2.58 -13.14
N VAL A 273 0.90 3.09 -11.99
CA VAL A 273 0.05 3.22 -10.81
C VAL A 273 -0.25 4.69 -10.61
N ILE A 274 -1.53 5.05 -10.57
CA ILE A 274 -1.99 6.42 -10.35
C ILE A 274 -2.83 6.51 -9.09
N GLU A 275 -2.91 7.72 -8.53
CA GLU A 275 -3.93 8.05 -7.54
C GLU A 275 -5.22 8.45 -8.27
N PHE A 276 -6.38 8.03 -7.75
CA PHE A 276 -7.69 8.40 -8.32
C PHE A 276 -7.82 9.92 -8.48
N GLY A 277 -8.29 10.36 -9.65
CA GLY A 277 -8.39 11.78 -10.00
C GLY A 277 -7.06 12.46 -10.37
N LYS A 278 -5.93 11.73 -10.39
CA LYS A 278 -4.59 12.26 -10.64
C LYS A 278 -3.84 11.54 -11.77
N GLY A 279 -4.56 11.17 -12.84
CA GLY A 279 -4.05 10.31 -13.92
C GLY A 279 -2.88 10.85 -14.75
N SER A 280 -2.51 12.13 -14.64
CA SER A 280 -1.36 12.73 -15.34
C SER A 280 -0.07 12.73 -14.52
N GLN A 281 -0.09 12.23 -13.28
CA GLN A 281 1.01 12.39 -12.34
C GLN A 281 2.04 11.25 -12.32
N SER A 282 1.73 10.14 -12.99
CA SER A 282 2.60 8.95 -12.98
C SER A 282 2.98 8.52 -14.39
N GLY A 283 4.26 8.17 -14.54
CA GLY A 283 4.83 7.70 -15.78
C GLY A 283 4.40 6.27 -16.11
N TRP A 284 4.49 5.92 -17.39
CA TRP A 284 4.35 4.54 -17.85
C TRP A 284 5.71 3.83 -17.72
N VAL A 285 5.70 2.59 -17.26
CA VAL A 285 6.85 1.70 -17.28
C VAL A 285 6.54 0.49 -18.15
N ASP A 286 7.50 0.07 -18.97
CA ASP A 286 7.33 -1.13 -19.78
C ASP A 286 7.30 -2.37 -18.89
N ALA A 287 6.36 -3.26 -19.18
CA ALA A 287 6.20 -4.52 -18.48
C ALA A 287 6.92 -5.64 -19.23
N SER A 288 7.64 -6.48 -18.49
CA SER A 288 8.16 -7.74 -19.01
C SER A 288 7.01 -8.72 -19.20
N LEU A 289 6.93 -9.35 -20.38
CA LEU A 289 5.92 -10.36 -20.68
C LEU A 289 6.49 -11.76 -20.45
N LEU A 290 5.84 -12.54 -19.60
CA LEU A 290 6.14 -13.96 -19.37
C LEU A 290 4.94 -14.78 -19.81
N ILE A 291 5.16 -15.75 -20.70
CA ILE A 291 4.12 -16.68 -21.15
C ILE A 291 4.61 -18.09 -20.82
N ASP A 292 3.94 -18.74 -19.87
CA ASP A 292 4.20 -20.13 -19.51
C ASP A 292 3.18 -21.01 -20.24
N GLU A 293 3.64 -21.73 -21.28
CA GLU A 293 2.85 -22.73 -21.98
C GLU A 293 3.22 -24.12 -21.44
N VAL A 294 2.25 -24.89 -20.98
CA VAL A 294 2.47 -26.31 -20.65
C VAL A 294 2.80 -27.03 -21.95
N SER A 295 4.07 -27.37 -22.16
CA SER A 295 4.46 -28.30 -23.22
C SER A 295 3.83 -29.65 -22.89
N SER A 296 2.93 -30.14 -23.75
CA SER A 296 2.36 -31.48 -23.66
C SER A 296 3.48 -32.53 -23.56
N PRO A 297 3.28 -33.61 -22.79
CA PRO A 297 4.23 -34.72 -22.80
C PRO A 297 4.27 -35.28 -24.22
N ILE A 298 5.46 -35.30 -24.81
CA ILE A 298 5.74 -35.99 -26.06
C ILE A 298 5.19 -37.42 -25.90
N GLU A 299 4.21 -37.79 -26.72
CA GLU A 299 3.75 -39.18 -26.83
C GLU A 299 4.99 -40.05 -27.06
N GLU A 300 5.35 -40.88 -26.07
CA GLU A 300 6.32 -41.94 -26.28
C GLU A 300 5.79 -42.85 -27.38
N GLU A 301 6.49 -42.80 -28.51
CA GLU A 301 6.26 -43.62 -29.69
C GLU A 301 6.24 -45.10 -29.28
N LYS A 302 5.06 -45.73 -29.33
CA LYS A 302 4.90 -47.18 -29.18
C LYS A 302 5.79 -47.90 -30.21
N LYS A 303 6.81 -48.61 -29.72
CA LYS A 303 7.47 -49.70 -30.47
C LYS A 303 7.10 -51.05 -29.86
N GLU A 304 6.08 -51.67 -30.42
CA GLU A 304 5.94 -53.12 -30.58
C GLU A 304 6.74 -53.52 -31.85
N THR A 305 7.47 -54.62 -32.02
CA THR A 305 7.85 -55.83 -31.26
C THR A 305 9.03 -56.44 -32.05
N GLU A 306 10.00 -57.13 -31.44
CA GLU A 306 10.48 -58.45 -31.93
C GLU A 306 11.46 -59.13 -30.97
N THR A 307 11.25 -60.44 -30.85
CA THR A 307 11.83 -61.44 -29.94
C THR A 307 13.19 -61.98 -30.38
N SER A 308 14.10 -62.28 -29.44
CA SER A 308 14.94 -63.49 -29.50
C SER A 308 15.66 -63.81 -28.17
N GLY A 309 15.56 -65.06 -27.71
CA GLY A 309 16.72 -65.79 -27.13
C GLY A 309 16.84 -65.92 -25.61
N MET A 310 16.39 -67.07 -25.08
CA MET A 310 16.67 -67.72 -23.79
C MET A 310 17.93 -67.32 -22.99
N SER A 311 17.78 -67.21 -21.65
CA SER A 311 18.53 -68.07 -20.71
C SER A 311 17.87 -68.09 -19.32
N ASN A 312 17.75 -69.29 -18.76
CA ASN A 312 17.07 -69.64 -17.51
C ASN A 312 17.83 -69.16 -16.26
N ILE A 313 17.14 -68.52 -15.30
CA ILE A 313 17.46 -68.69 -13.87
C ILE A 313 16.15 -68.81 -13.08
N VAL A 314 15.95 -70.00 -12.54
CA VAL A 314 14.96 -70.35 -11.51
C VAL A 314 15.61 -70.04 -10.16
N ILE A 315 14.93 -69.28 -9.28
CA ILE A 315 15.25 -69.25 -7.85
C ILE A 315 14.00 -69.64 -7.07
N ILE A 316 14.06 -70.84 -6.50
CA ILE A 316 13.13 -71.37 -5.51
C ILE A 316 13.71 -71.03 -4.13
N GLY A 317 12.93 -70.34 -3.31
CA GLY A 317 13.19 -70.15 -1.88
C GLY A 317 12.05 -70.74 -1.07
N ILE A 318 12.24 -71.97 -0.59
CA ILE A 318 11.31 -72.74 0.25
C ILE A 318 11.43 -72.30 1.73
N SER A 319 10.26 -72.20 2.37
CA SER A 319 9.97 -71.97 3.80
C SER A 319 10.36 -73.16 4.69
N ILE A 320 10.66 -72.90 5.99
CA ILE A 320 10.39 -73.71 7.20
C ILE A 320 10.56 -72.71 8.40
N ALA A 321 9.77 -72.60 9.48
CA ALA A 321 8.51 -73.18 9.99
C ALA A 321 7.85 -72.12 10.90
#